data_AF-A0A2A5CTL5-F1
#
_entry.id   AF-A0A2A5CTL5-F1
#
_cell.length_a   1.000
_cell.length_b   1.000
_cell.length_c   1.000
_cell.angle_alpha   90.00
_cell.angle_beta   90.00
_cell.angle_gamma   90.00
#
_symmetry.space_group_name_H-M   'P 1'
#
loop_
_entity.id
_entity.type
_entity.pdbx_description
1 polymer ?
#
loop_
_entity_poly.entity_id
_entity_poly.type
_entity_poly.pdbx_seq_one_letter_code
_entity_poly.pdbx_strand_id
1 'polypeptide(L)' 'MKQEDSPVPKRPNRHLMALVTFVALVPLVYFIPEFVGQFLPEGKFLNVVVAVGIIVPIISYGVMPLAAKYLSR' A
#
# COMPACT_ATOMS: atom_id res chain seq x y z
N MET A 1 -3.83 -45.87 9.31
CA MET A 1 -2.52 -45.33 8.89
C MET A 1 -2.69 -44.92 7.43
N LYS A 2 -2.64 -43.67 6.98
CA LYS A 2 -2.10 -42.40 7.49
C LYS A 2 -3.06 -41.31 6.98
N GLN A 3 -3.57 -40.49 7.89
CA GLN A 3 -4.22 -39.24 7.50
C GLN A 3 -3.05 -38.29 7.21
N GLU A 4 -2.81 -38.01 5.92
CA GLU A 4 -1.81 -37.05 5.48
C GLU A 4 -2.10 -35.70 6.14
N ASP A 5 -1.29 -35.37 7.15
CA ASP A 5 -1.11 -34.03 7.68
C ASP A 5 -0.57 -33.16 6.55
N SER A 6 -1.49 -32.69 5.71
CA SER A 6 -1.22 -31.64 4.76
C SER A 6 -0.96 -30.40 5.60
N PRO A 7 0.23 -29.77 5.50
CA PRO A 7 0.55 -28.59 6.28
C PRO A 7 -0.48 -27.54 5.93
N VAL A 8 -1.40 -27.25 6.87
CA VAL A 8 -2.38 -26.17 6.70
C VAL A 8 -1.56 -24.93 6.40
N PRO A 9 -1.67 -24.32 5.20
CA PRO A 9 -0.92 -23.13 4.89
C PRO A 9 -1.30 -22.11 5.94
N LYS A 10 -0.34 -21.76 6.80
CA LYS A 10 -0.49 -20.80 7.89
C LYS A 10 -0.89 -19.51 7.20
N ARG A 11 -2.20 -19.25 7.11
CA ARG A 11 -2.74 -18.10 6.39
C ARG A 11 -2.01 -16.89 6.97
N PRO A 12 -1.25 -16.14 6.15
CA PRO A 12 -0.58 -14.97 6.64
C PRO A 12 -1.62 -14.10 7.33
N ASN A 13 -1.33 -13.69 8.56
CA ASN A 13 -2.33 -13.07 9.43
C ASN A 13 -2.83 -11.80 8.72
N ARG A 14 -4.03 -11.85 8.11
CA ARG A 14 -4.52 -10.81 7.19
C ARG A 14 -4.58 -9.44 7.86
N HIS A 15 -4.80 -9.43 9.17
CA HIS A 15 -4.74 -8.24 10.01
C HIS A 15 -3.34 -7.64 10.11
N LEU A 16 -2.30 -8.48 10.22
CA LEU A 16 -0.91 -8.04 10.26
C LEU A 16 -0.47 -7.48 8.89
N MET A 17 -0.89 -8.12 7.80
CA MET A 17 -0.66 -7.62 6.45
C MET A 17 -1.34 -6.27 6.21
N ALA A 18 -2.60 -6.14 6.63
CA ALA A 18 -3.33 -4.88 6.55
C ALA A 18 -2.66 -3.78 7.41
N LEU A 19 -2.13 -4.12 8.58
CA LEU A 19 -1.43 -3.18 9.45
C LEU A 19 -0.15 -2.65 8.79
N VAL A 20 0.68 -3.52 8.22
CA VAL A 20 1.90 -3.12 7.51
C VAL A 20 1.58 -2.21 6.33
N THR A 21 0.61 -2.60 5.51
CA THR A 21 0.19 -1.79 4.36
C THR A 21 -0.39 -0.45 4.81
N PHE A 22 -1.22 -0.43 5.86
CA PHE A 22 -1.81 0.78 6.40
C PHE A 22 -0.74 1.74 6.96
N VAL A 23 0.19 1.23 7.76
CA VAL A 23 1.29 2.02 8.31
C VAL A 23 2.23 2.53 7.22
N ALA A 24 2.41 1.80 6.12
CA ALA A 24 3.15 2.29 4.96
C ALA A 24 2.36 3.32 4.12
N LEU A 25 1.03 3.18 4.06
CA LEU A 25 0.13 4.05 3.30
C LEU A 25 0.03 5.45 3.91
N VAL A 26 -0.15 5.52 5.23
CA VAL A 26 -0.36 6.77 5.98
C VAL A 26 0.73 7.82 5.70
N PRO A 27 2.04 7.53 5.88
CA PRO A 27 3.08 8.50 5.57
C PRO A 27 3.11 8.83 4.07
N LEU A 28 2.97 7.83 3.20
CA LEU A 28 3.00 8.05 1.75
C LEU A 28 1.90 9.03 1.29
N VAL A 29 0.68 8.88 1.79
CA VAL A 29 -0.45 9.75 1.44
C VAL A 29 -0.31 11.14 2.07
N TYR A 30 0.37 11.28 3.21
CA TYR A 30 0.63 12.57 3.84
C TYR A 30 1.71 13.37 3.09
N PHE A 31 2.81 12.73 2.70
CA PHE A 31 3.95 13.42 2.09
C PHE A 31 3.75 13.77 0.62
N ILE A 32 3.07 12.93 -0.16
CA ILE A 32 2.92 13.16 -1.62
C ILE A 32 2.17 14.45 -1.96
N PRO A 33 1.03 14.79 -1.33
CA PRO A 33 0.31 16.05 -1.61
C PRO A 33 1.10 17.29 -1.21
N GLU A 34 1.82 17.27 -0.07
CA GLU A 34 2.72 18.37 0.32
C GLU A 34 3.87 18.51 -0.69
N PHE A 35 4.42 17.38 -1.14
CA PHE A 35 5.48 17.38 -2.12
C PHE A 35 5.00 17.92 -3.48
N VAL A 36 3.85 17.47 -3.97
CA VAL A 36 3.28 17.92 -5.25
C VAL A 36 2.82 19.37 -5.17
N GLY A 37 2.30 19.80 -4.03
CA GLY A 37 1.82 21.18 -3.80
C GLY A 37 2.89 22.25 -3.91
N GLN A 38 4.16 21.93 -3.67
CA GLN A 38 5.26 22.90 -3.84
C GLN A 38 5.57 23.20 -5.32
N PHE A 39 5.13 22.33 -6.24
CA PHE A 39 5.38 22.45 -7.68
C PHE A 39 4.14 22.92 -8.47
N LEU A 40 2.97 23.01 -7.83
CA LEU A 40 1.72 23.38 -8.48
C LEU A 40 1.21 24.75 -8.01
N PRO A 41 0.50 25.50 -8.88
CA PRO A 41 -0.17 26.74 -8.50
C PRO A 41 -1.28 26.49 -7.46
N GLU A 42 -1.72 27.54 -6.75
CA GLU A 42 -2.57 27.53 -5.52
C GLU A 42 -3.98 26.87 -5.60
N GLY A 43 -4.27 26.08 -6.65
CA GLY A 43 -5.51 25.32 -6.78
C GLY A 43 -5.55 24.07 -5.89
N LYS A 44 -6.26 24.15 -4.75
CA LYS A 44 -6.51 22.98 -3.87
C LYS A 44 -7.07 21.77 -4.62
N PHE A 45 -7.97 21.98 -5.58
CA PHE A 45 -8.57 20.90 -6.36
C PHE A 45 -7.55 20.22 -7.28
N LEU A 46 -6.73 21.01 -7.98
CA LEU A 46 -5.69 20.49 -8.87
C LEU A 46 -4.65 19.69 -8.08
N ASN A 47 -4.26 20.21 -6.91
CA ASN A 47 -3.30 19.55 -6.05
C ASN A 47 -3.81 18.17 -5.58
N VAL A 48 -5.09 18.08 -5.16
CA VAL A 48 -5.71 16.80 -4.79
C VAL A 48 -5.79 15.84 -5.99
N VAL A 49 -6.22 16.30 -7.16
CA VAL A 49 -6.34 15.46 -8.36
C VAL A 49 -4.98 14.90 -8.79
N VAL A 50 -3.95 15.73 -8.83
CA VAL A 50 -2.60 15.31 -9.21
C VAL A 50 -2.01 14.38 -8.14
N ALA A 51 -2.15 14.73 -6.86
CA ALA A 51 -1.71 13.88 -5.77
C ALA A 51 -2.36 12.49 -5.90
N VAL A 52 -3.69 12.40 -5.90
CA VAL A 52 -4.44 11.13 -6.05
C VAL A 52 -4.01 10.36 -7.31
N GLY A 53 -3.85 11.05 -8.43
CA GLY A 53 -3.36 10.47 -9.69
C GLY A 53 -1.97 9.83 -9.59
N ILE A 54 -1.14 10.25 -8.64
CA ILE A 54 0.20 9.69 -8.37
C ILE A 54 0.13 8.59 -7.29
N ILE A 55 -0.57 8.82 -6.18
CA ILE A 55 -0.60 7.84 -5.07
C ILE A 55 -1.32 6.55 -5.47
N VAL A 56 -2.41 6.62 -6.23
CA VAL A 56 -3.19 5.45 -6.66
C VAL A 56 -2.33 4.43 -7.44
N PRO A 57 -1.59 4.82 -8.51
CA PRO A 57 -0.71 3.89 -9.20
C PRO A 57 0.47 3.42 -8.34
N ILE A 58 1.06 4.27 -7.50
CA ILE A 58 2.13 3.84 -6.57
C ILE A 58 1.64 2.74 -5.61
N ILE A 59 0.43 2.89 -5.08
CA ILE A 59 -0.14 1.91 -4.16
C ILE A 59 -0.56 0.63 -4.90
N SER A 60 -1.18 0.78 -6.07
CA SER A 60 -1.69 -0.34 -6.88
C SER A 60 -0.57 -1.19 -7.48
N TYR A 61 0.49 -0.56 -7.98
CA TYR A 61 1.59 -1.25 -8.68
C TYR A 61 2.88 -1.35 -7.88
N GLY A 62 3.05 -0.55 -6.83
CA GLY A 62 4.19 -0.62 -5.93
C GLY A 62 3.85 -1.39 -4.65
N VAL A 63 2.96 -0.83 -3.83
CA VAL A 63 2.74 -1.31 -2.45
C VAL A 63 2.05 -2.68 -2.41
N MET A 64 0.96 -2.88 -3.15
CA MET A 64 0.26 -4.17 -3.19
C MET A 64 1.14 -5.35 -3.62
N PRO A 65 1.89 -5.29 -4.74
CA PRO A 65 2.77 -6.40 -5.11
C PRO A 65 3.97 -6.54 -4.17
N LEU A 66 4.48 -5.46 -3.59
CA LEU A 66 5.57 -5.52 -2.62
C LEU A 66 5.11 -6.19 -1.31
N ALA A 67 3.91 -5.86 -0.83
CA ALA A 67 3.29 -6.52 0.31
C ALA A 67 3.04 -8.01 0.03
N ALA A 68 2.55 -8.35 -1.16
CA ALA A 68 2.39 -9.75 -1.56
C ALA A 68 3.74 -10.51 -1.59
N LYS A 69 4.81 -9.88 -2.09
CA LYS A 69 6.15 -10.47 -2.20
C LYS A 69 6.87 -10.61 -0.86
N TYR A 70 6.72 -9.63 0.04
CA TYR A 70 7.29 -9.69 1.39
C TYR A 70 6.60 -10.70 2.29
N LEU A 71 5.31 -10.96 2.06
CA LEU A 71 4.53 -11.90 2.87
C LEU A 71 4.50 -13.32 2.32
N SER A 72 4.82 -13.52 1.04
CA SER A 72 5.04 -14.86 0.47
C SER A 72 6.44 -15.41 0.75
N ARG A 73 7.27 -14.67 1.50
CA ARG A 73 8.55 -15.14 2.07
C ARG A 73 8.39 -15.36 3.56
#